data_AF-A0A1V0EL65-F1
#
_entry.id   AF-A0A1V0EL65-F1
#
_cell.length_a   1.000
_cell.length_b   1.000
_cell.length_c   1.000
_cell.angle_alpha   90.00
_cell.angle_beta   90.00
_cell.angle_gamma   90.00
#
_symmetry.space_group_name_H-M   'P 1'
#
loop_
_entity.id
_entity.type
_entity.pdbx_description
1 polymer ?
#
loop_
_entity_poly.entity_id
_entity_poly.type
_entity_poly.pdbx_seq_one_letter_code
_entity_poly.pdbx_strand_id
1 'polypeptide(L)'
;MGFSEAQEELVLRSWKAMKPGSESIALKFFLRIFEIAPAAKPMFSFLRDSGDVPLENHPKLKAHAVTVFVMACESATQLRKTGDVKVREATLRRLAATHVKAGVADAHFEVVKTALLDTIKEAVPEMWTPEMKGAWEEAYDQLAAAIKEEMKLAASA
;
A
#
# COMPACT_ATOMS: atom_id res chain seq x y z
N MET A 1 18.71 -13.57 -4.49
CA MET A 1 19.37 -12.34 -3.98
C MET A 1 18.36 -11.65 -3.08
N GLY A 2 18.76 -11.24 -1.88
CA GLY A 2 17.85 -10.59 -0.91
C GLY A 2 17.79 -9.07 -1.10
N PHE A 3 16.83 -8.42 -0.45
CA PHE A 3 16.67 -6.97 -0.45
C PHE A 3 17.94 -6.27 0.08
N SER A 4 18.54 -5.43 -0.75
CA SER A 4 19.86 -4.83 -0.49
C SER A 4 19.78 -3.58 0.38
N GLU A 5 20.93 -3.18 0.93
CA GLU A 5 21.06 -1.92 1.69
C GLU A 5 20.75 -0.70 0.83
N ALA A 6 21.21 -0.69 -0.43
CA ALA A 6 20.93 0.38 -1.36
C ALA A 6 19.43 0.51 -1.66
N GLN A 7 18.72 -0.62 -1.81
CA GLN A 7 17.25 -0.60 -1.97
C GLN A 7 16.56 -0.05 -0.73
N GLU A 8 16.95 -0.48 0.47
CA GLU A 8 16.39 0.07 1.71
C GLU A 8 16.63 1.58 1.81
N GLU A 9 17.87 2.04 1.54
CA GLU A 9 18.21 3.44 1.60
C GLU A 9 17.34 4.30 0.67
N LEU A 10 17.10 3.83 -0.56
CA LEU A 10 16.24 4.52 -1.53
C LEU A 10 14.80 4.67 -1.01
N VAL A 11 14.23 3.60 -0.43
CA VAL A 11 12.89 3.63 0.17
C VAL A 11 12.87 4.58 1.36
N LEU A 12 13.81 4.47 2.30
CA LEU A 12 13.81 5.27 3.53
C LEU A 12 14.08 6.75 3.28
N ARG A 13 14.98 7.09 2.35
CA ARG A 13 15.27 8.50 2.01
C ARG A 13 14.10 9.17 1.32
N SER A 14 13.49 8.50 0.35
CA SER A 14 12.30 9.02 -0.33
C SER A 14 11.10 9.11 0.62
N TRP A 15 10.90 8.11 1.48
CA TRP A 15 9.90 8.18 2.55
C TRP A 15 10.12 9.38 3.47
N LYS A 16 11.36 9.62 3.91
CA LYS A 16 11.70 10.77 4.76
C LYS A 16 11.33 12.10 4.10
N ALA A 17 11.53 12.23 2.79
CA ALA A 17 11.13 13.42 2.03
C ALA A 17 9.60 13.57 1.94
N MET A 18 8.87 12.46 1.78
CA MET A 18 7.40 12.45 1.71
C MET A 18 6.71 12.58 3.07
N LYS A 19 7.38 12.21 4.17
CA LYS A 19 6.80 12.11 5.52
C LYS A 19 6.02 13.37 5.97
N PRO A 20 6.51 14.62 5.77
CA PRO A 20 5.76 15.82 6.15
C PRO A 20 4.40 15.98 5.46
N GLY A 21 4.25 15.44 4.25
CA GLY A 21 3.01 15.48 3.46
C GLY A 21 2.30 14.13 3.34
N SER A 22 2.73 13.12 4.09
CA SER A 22 2.35 11.71 3.90
C SER A 22 0.84 11.47 3.93
N GLU A 23 0.09 12.20 4.75
CA GLU A 23 -1.37 12.11 4.79
C GLU A 23 -2.05 12.53 3.47
N SER A 24 -1.59 13.63 2.87
CA SER A 24 -2.11 14.13 1.59
C SER A 24 -1.66 13.23 0.44
N ILE A 25 -0.40 12.78 0.47
CA ILE A 25 0.17 11.86 -0.54
C ILE A 25 -0.59 10.53 -0.51
N ALA A 26 -0.83 9.96 0.68
CA ALA A 26 -1.59 8.73 0.84
C ALA A 26 -3.02 8.85 0.29
N LEU A 27 -3.70 9.97 0.57
CA LEU A 27 -5.01 10.23 0.02
C LEU A 27 -5.00 10.28 -1.51
N LYS A 28 -4.04 11.01 -2.11
CA LYS A 28 -3.84 11.04 -3.58
C LYS A 28 -3.62 9.65 -4.15
N PHE A 29 -2.82 8.82 -3.48
CA PHE A 29 -2.60 7.42 -3.84
C PHE A 29 -3.92 6.64 -3.92
N PHE A 30 -4.82 6.77 -2.95
CA PHE A 30 -6.11 6.07 -3.01
C PHE A 30 -7.09 6.66 -4.03
N LEU A 31 -7.04 7.96 -4.28
CA LEU A 31 -7.80 8.56 -5.37
C LEU A 31 -7.31 8.03 -6.73
N ARG A 32 -6.00 7.87 -6.91
CA ARG A 32 -5.40 7.28 -8.12
C ARG A 32 -5.83 5.84 -8.34
N ILE A 33 -5.98 5.02 -7.30
CA ILE A 33 -6.58 3.68 -7.41
C ILE A 33 -7.95 3.75 -8.07
N PHE A 34 -8.77 4.72 -7.66
CA PHE A 34 -10.12 4.88 -8.18
C PHE A 34 -10.19 5.50 -9.58
N GLU A 35 -9.15 6.21 -10.01
CA GLU A 35 -8.99 6.66 -11.39
C GLU A 35 -8.62 5.49 -12.30
N ILE A 36 -7.68 4.63 -11.87
CA ILE A 36 -7.24 3.44 -12.61
C ILE A 36 -8.34 2.38 -12.67
N ALA A 37 -9.00 2.12 -11.53
CA ALA A 37 -10.04 1.12 -11.40
C ALA A 37 -11.28 1.69 -10.68
N PRO A 38 -12.16 2.40 -11.38
CA PRO A 38 -13.38 2.97 -10.79
C PRO A 38 -14.27 1.93 -10.09
N ALA A 39 -14.26 0.69 -10.59
CA ALA A 39 -14.98 -0.45 -10.02
C ALA A 39 -14.49 -0.87 -8.62
N ALA A 40 -13.31 -0.40 -8.18
CA ALA A 40 -12.81 -0.64 -6.83
C ALA A 40 -13.53 0.22 -5.77
N LYS A 41 -14.06 1.41 -6.14
CA LYS A 41 -14.80 2.30 -5.21
C LYS A 41 -15.88 1.57 -4.38
N PRO A 42 -16.82 0.81 -4.98
CA PRO A 42 -17.89 0.14 -4.23
C PRO A 42 -17.40 -0.98 -3.29
N MET A 43 -16.14 -1.43 -3.41
CA MET A 43 -15.56 -2.43 -2.49
C MET A 43 -15.28 -1.83 -1.10
N PHE A 44 -15.10 -0.52 -1.01
CA PHE A 44 -14.91 0.19 0.26
C PHE A 44 -16.27 0.44 0.89
N SER A 45 -16.73 -0.49 1.72
CA SER A 45 -18.08 -0.44 2.30
C SER A 45 -18.40 0.87 3.01
N PHE A 46 -17.41 1.49 3.65
CA PHE A 46 -17.55 2.76 4.35
C PHE A 46 -17.80 3.96 3.44
N LEU A 47 -17.55 3.85 2.13
CA LEU A 47 -17.87 4.89 1.14
C LEU A 47 -19.34 4.81 0.68
N ARG A 48 -20.05 3.73 0.98
CA ARG A 48 -21.47 3.60 0.60
C ARG A 48 -22.39 4.40 1.53
N ASP A 49 -22.00 4.52 2.79
CA ASP A 49 -22.79 5.19 3.84
C ASP A 49 -22.35 6.65 4.06
N SER A 50 -21.44 7.18 3.24
CA SER A 50 -20.80 8.49 3.47
C SER A 50 -21.57 9.69 2.92
N GLY A 51 -22.74 9.49 2.30
CA GLY A 51 -23.54 10.56 1.70
C GLY A 51 -22.72 11.39 0.70
N ASP A 52 -22.87 12.72 0.75
CA ASP A 52 -22.19 13.67 -0.14
C ASP A 52 -20.78 14.07 0.33
N VAL A 53 -20.18 13.37 1.30
CA VAL A 53 -18.81 13.67 1.74
C VAL A 53 -17.83 13.41 0.58
N PRO A 54 -17.09 14.43 0.12
CA PRO A 54 -16.08 14.23 -0.92
C PRO A 54 -15.04 13.20 -0.47
N LEU A 55 -14.59 12.33 -1.37
CA LEU A 55 -13.61 11.27 -1.07
C LEU A 55 -12.35 11.83 -0.39
N GLU A 56 -11.93 13.03 -0.79
CA GLU A 56 -10.79 13.76 -0.23
C GLU A 56 -10.92 14.05 1.28
N ASN A 57 -12.15 14.17 1.77
CA ASN A 57 -12.45 14.46 3.17
C ASN A 57 -12.86 13.21 3.95
N HIS A 58 -12.81 12.02 3.34
CA HIS A 58 -13.32 10.80 3.97
C HIS A 58 -12.32 10.23 4.99
N PRO A 59 -12.60 10.28 6.32
CA PRO A 59 -11.59 9.97 7.34
C PRO A 59 -11.14 8.50 7.33
N LYS A 60 -12.05 7.56 7.07
CA LYS A 60 -11.69 6.12 6.97
C LYS A 60 -10.86 5.81 5.73
N LEU A 61 -11.06 6.55 4.63
CA LEU A 61 -10.30 6.37 3.41
C LEU A 61 -8.87 6.84 3.65
N LYS A 62 -8.73 8.06 4.19
CA LYS A 62 -7.45 8.64 4.56
C LYS A 62 -6.66 7.76 5.53
N ALA A 63 -7.31 7.26 6.59
CA ALA A 63 -6.66 6.39 7.57
C ALA A 63 -6.19 5.06 6.94
N HIS A 64 -7.01 4.44 6.09
CA HIS A 64 -6.63 3.23 5.38
C HIS A 64 -5.46 3.48 4.41
N ALA A 65 -5.51 4.61 3.69
CA ALA A 65 -4.46 5.00 2.76
C ALA A 65 -3.10 5.21 3.44
N VAL A 66 -3.08 5.94 4.56
CA VAL A 66 -1.87 6.15 5.35
C VAL A 66 -1.33 4.82 5.86
N THR A 67 -2.20 3.93 6.32
CA THR A 67 -1.79 2.60 6.81
C THR A 67 -1.06 1.81 5.71
N VAL A 68 -1.64 1.72 4.52
CA VAL A 68 -1.00 0.99 3.39
C VAL A 68 0.33 1.63 3.01
N PHE A 69 0.39 2.97 2.94
CA PHE A 69 1.60 3.66 2.54
C PHE A 69 2.75 3.47 3.55
N VAL A 70 2.45 3.57 4.85
CA VAL A 70 3.41 3.31 5.92
C VAL A 70 3.87 1.85 5.89
N MET A 71 2.94 0.89 5.78
CA MET A 71 3.30 -0.53 5.75
C MET A 71 4.22 -0.89 4.57
N ALA A 72 4.02 -0.26 3.40
CA ALA A 72 4.90 -0.44 2.24
C ALA A 72 6.31 0.14 2.48
N CYS A 73 6.45 1.21 3.27
CA CYS A 73 7.77 1.69 3.67
C CYS A 73 8.41 0.75 4.71
N GLU A 74 7.64 0.30 5.71
CA GLU A 74 8.14 -0.55 6.78
C GLU A 74 8.56 -1.94 6.28
N SER A 75 7.95 -2.43 5.19
CA SER A 75 8.33 -3.71 4.58
C SER A 75 9.76 -3.69 4.07
N ALA A 76 10.27 -2.57 3.53
CA ALA A 76 11.67 -2.45 3.11
C ALA A 76 12.65 -2.70 4.27
N THR A 77 12.38 -2.12 5.44
CA THR A 77 13.21 -2.36 6.64
C THR A 77 13.09 -3.78 7.16
N GLN A 78 11.90 -4.38 7.12
CA GLN A 78 11.73 -5.77 7.49
C GLN A 78 12.49 -6.70 6.55
N LEU A 79 12.35 -6.51 5.23
CA LEU A 79 13.07 -7.27 4.22
C LEU A 79 14.59 -7.19 4.42
N ARG A 80 15.14 -6.00 4.71
CA ARG A 80 16.57 -5.87 5.00
C ARG A 80 16.97 -6.65 6.25
N LYS A 81 16.19 -6.49 7.33
CA LYS A 81 16.55 -7.01 8.65
C LYS A 81 16.35 -8.51 8.79
N THR A 82 15.28 -9.03 8.21
CA THR A 82 14.81 -10.41 8.42
C THR A 82 14.72 -11.23 7.14
N GLY A 83 14.90 -10.62 5.96
CA GLY A 83 14.72 -11.30 4.67
C GLY A 83 13.27 -11.63 4.33
N ASP A 84 12.32 -11.11 5.11
CA ASP A 84 10.89 -11.46 5.06
C ASP A 84 10.04 -10.31 5.63
N VAL A 85 8.78 -10.21 5.20
CA VAL A 85 7.81 -9.22 5.69
C VAL A 85 6.82 -9.90 6.61
N LYS A 86 6.87 -9.55 7.90
CA LYS A 86 6.00 -10.11 8.93
C LYS A 86 5.10 -9.04 9.52
N VAL A 87 3.86 -9.00 9.04
CA VAL A 87 2.80 -8.26 9.70
C VAL A 87 2.41 -9.02 10.97
N ARG A 88 2.27 -8.32 12.11
CA ARG A 88 1.83 -8.95 13.38
C ARG A 88 0.59 -9.80 13.13
N GLU A 89 0.59 -11.07 13.57
CA GLU A 89 -0.45 -12.05 13.23
C GLU A 89 -1.88 -11.53 13.45
N ALA A 90 -2.15 -10.92 14.60
CA ALA A 90 -3.50 -10.40 14.91
C ALA A 90 -3.93 -9.29 13.93
N THR A 91 -3.00 -8.46 13.47
CA THR A 91 -3.24 -7.44 12.45
C THR A 91 -3.44 -8.09 11.08
N LEU A 92 -2.60 -9.07 10.73
CA LEU A 92 -2.65 -9.74 9.42
C LEU A 92 -3.97 -10.51 9.23
N ARG A 93 -4.43 -11.27 10.23
CA ARG A 93 -5.72 -11.97 10.20
C ARG A 93 -6.90 -11.01 9.99
N ARG A 94 -6.91 -9.87 10.70
CA ARG A 94 -7.97 -8.86 10.56
C ARG A 94 -7.95 -8.22 9.18
N LEU A 95 -6.76 -7.89 8.66
CA LEU A 95 -6.59 -7.34 7.32
C LEU A 95 -7.10 -8.35 6.28
N ALA A 96 -6.60 -9.59 6.32
CA ALA A 96 -6.98 -10.65 5.40
C ALA A 96 -8.50 -10.88 5.39
N ALA A 97 -9.13 -11.04 6.56
CA ALA A 97 -10.58 -11.22 6.66
C ALA A 97 -11.36 -10.04 6.06
N THR A 98 -10.88 -8.81 6.24
CA THR A 98 -11.50 -7.61 5.65
C THR A 98 -11.39 -7.62 4.13
N HIS A 99 -10.22 -7.94 3.60
CA HIS A 99 -9.96 -7.98 2.15
C HIS A 99 -10.75 -9.11 1.47
N VAL A 100 -10.81 -10.30 2.09
CA VAL A 100 -11.64 -11.44 1.62
C VAL A 100 -13.11 -11.03 1.60
N LYS A 101 -13.64 -10.47 2.69
CA LYS A 101 -15.05 -10.03 2.77
C LYS A 101 -15.39 -8.95 1.74
N ALA A 102 -14.43 -8.10 1.39
CA ALA A 102 -14.60 -7.05 0.38
C ALA A 102 -14.46 -7.56 -1.06
N GLY A 103 -14.11 -8.84 -1.27
CA GLY A 103 -13.90 -9.41 -2.61
C GLY A 103 -12.60 -8.95 -3.27
N VAL A 104 -11.59 -8.57 -2.49
CA VAL A 104 -10.27 -8.22 -3.02
C VAL A 104 -9.63 -9.46 -3.63
N ALA A 105 -8.95 -9.25 -4.75
CA ALA A 105 -8.40 -10.28 -5.62
C ALA A 105 -7.01 -9.82 -6.09
N ASP A 106 -6.20 -10.74 -6.62
CA ASP A 106 -4.81 -10.47 -6.98
C ASP A 106 -4.66 -9.26 -7.93
N ALA A 107 -5.57 -9.10 -8.89
CA ALA A 107 -5.59 -7.97 -9.82
C ALA A 107 -5.71 -6.61 -9.12
N HIS A 108 -6.38 -6.54 -7.97
CA HIS A 108 -6.51 -5.30 -7.20
C HIS A 108 -5.18 -4.88 -6.58
N PHE A 109 -4.31 -5.81 -6.19
CA PHE A 109 -2.98 -5.49 -5.68
C PHE A 109 -2.08 -4.88 -6.78
N GLU A 110 -2.21 -5.33 -8.03
CA GLU A 110 -1.46 -4.72 -9.14
C GLU A 110 -1.89 -3.27 -9.38
N VAL A 111 -3.20 -2.98 -9.32
CA VAL A 111 -3.71 -1.59 -9.38
C VAL A 111 -3.14 -0.73 -8.26
N VAL A 112 -3.10 -1.28 -7.03
CA VAL A 112 -2.55 -0.60 -5.86
C VAL A 112 -1.06 -0.33 -6.06
N LYS A 113 -0.28 -1.28 -6.58
CA LYS A 113 1.14 -1.09 -6.90
C LYS A 113 1.33 0.05 -7.90
N THR A 114 0.61 0.03 -9.01
CA THR A 114 0.69 1.09 -10.03
C THR A 114 0.38 2.45 -9.42
N ALA A 115 -0.74 2.57 -8.69
CA ALA A 115 -1.14 3.82 -8.05
C ALA A 115 -0.09 4.32 -7.02
N LEU A 116 0.50 3.41 -6.24
CA LEU A 116 1.53 3.73 -5.25
C LEU A 116 2.77 4.32 -5.94
N LEU A 117 3.30 3.64 -6.95
CA LEU A 117 4.53 4.06 -7.64
C LEU A 117 4.34 5.38 -8.39
N ASP A 118 3.21 5.56 -9.07
CA ASP A 118 2.88 6.82 -9.74
C ASP A 118 2.82 7.98 -8.73
N THR A 119 2.19 7.74 -7.59
CA THR A 119 2.06 8.75 -6.53
C THR A 119 3.42 9.11 -5.92
N ILE A 120 4.30 8.12 -5.68
CA ILE A 120 5.65 8.37 -5.18
C ILE A 120 6.46 9.18 -6.21
N LYS A 121 6.40 8.79 -7.49
CA LYS A 121 7.07 9.50 -8.59
C LYS A 121 6.66 10.98 -8.64
N GLU A 122 5.37 11.27 -8.49
CA GLU A 122 4.86 12.64 -8.47
C GLU A 122 5.23 13.41 -7.19
N ALA A 123 5.32 12.72 -6.05
CA ALA A 123 5.65 13.34 -4.78
C ALA A 123 7.14 13.71 -4.64
N VAL A 124 8.03 12.93 -5.24
CA VAL A 124 9.49 13.14 -5.18
C VAL A 124 10.16 12.97 -6.55
N PRO A 125 9.79 13.78 -7.57
CA PRO A 125 10.27 13.59 -8.94
C PRO A 125 11.79 13.69 -9.08
N GLU A 126 12.43 14.57 -8.31
CA GLU A 126 13.89 14.75 -8.31
C GLU A 126 14.67 13.55 -7.73
N MET A 127 14.00 12.69 -6.95
CA MET A 127 14.59 11.47 -6.39
C MET A 127 14.27 10.23 -7.22
N TRP A 128 13.34 10.33 -8.17
CA TRP A 128 12.79 9.18 -8.86
C TRP A 128 13.75 8.60 -9.89
N THR A 129 14.23 7.38 -9.62
CA THR A 129 15.08 6.60 -10.54
C THR A 129 14.52 5.21 -10.79
N PRO A 130 14.96 4.49 -11.84
CA PRO A 130 14.59 3.09 -12.05
C PRO A 130 14.92 2.18 -10.85
N GLU A 131 16.03 2.44 -10.16
CA GLU A 131 16.45 1.69 -8.98
C GLU A 131 15.53 1.95 -7.80
N MET A 132 15.14 3.22 -7.59
CA MET A 132 14.17 3.58 -6.54
C MET A 132 12.80 2.94 -6.83
N LYS A 133 12.36 2.96 -8.10
CA LYS A 133 11.14 2.27 -8.52
C LYS A 133 11.21 0.79 -8.14
N GLY A 134 12.27 0.09 -8.54
CA GLY A 134 12.45 -1.33 -8.24
C GLY A 134 12.51 -1.63 -6.74
N ALA A 135 13.08 -0.72 -5.94
CA ALA A 135 13.11 -0.86 -4.48
C ALA A 135 11.71 -0.78 -3.85
N TRP A 136 10.88 0.19 -4.29
CA TRP A 136 9.49 0.29 -3.83
C TRP A 136 8.61 -0.85 -4.36
N GLU A 137 8.82 -1.29 -5.60
CA GLU A 137 8.14 -2.45 -6.19
C GLU A 137 8.37 -3.71 -5.34
N GLU A 138 9.63 -4.05 -5.07
CA GLU A 138 9.97 -5.23 -4.27
C GLU A 138 9.42 -5.13 -2.84
N ALA A 139 9.55 -3.96 -2.19
CA ALA A 139 9.01 -3.75 -0.85
C ALA A 139 7.49 -3.93 -0.80
N TYR A 140 6.77 -3.41 -1.81
CA TYR A 140 5.33 -3.59 -1.93
C TYR A 140 4.95 -5.04 -2.26
N ASP A 141 5.61 -5.68 -3.21
CA ASP A 141 5.27 -7.01 -3.69
C ASP A 141 5.41 -8.06 -2.56
N GLN A 142 6.42 -7.92 -1.71
CA GLN A 142 6.60 -8.78 -0.53
C GLN A 142 5.52 -8.55 0.53
N LEU A 143 5.11 -7.30 0.75
CA LEU A 143 3.98 -6.98 1.62
C LEU A 143 2.67 -7.57 1.06
N ALA A 144 2.43 -7.41 -0.24
CA ALA A 144 1.25 -7.94 -0.91
C ALA A 144 1.23 -9.46 -0.86
N ALA A 145 2.38 -10.12 -1.02
CA ALA A 145 2.51 -11.58 -0.91
C ALA A 145 2.10 -12.08 0.48
N ALA A 146 2.61 -11.45 1.55
CA ALA A 146 2.26 -11.81 2.94
C ALA A 146 0.75 -11.65 3.21
N ILE A 147 0.12 -10.59 2.67
CA ILE A 147 -1.34 -10.37 2.81
C ILE A 147 -2.12 -11.42 2.00
N LYS A 148 -1.72 -11.67 0.75
CA LYS A 148 -2.37 -12.65 -0.14
C LYS A 148 -2.30 -14.07 0.44
N GLU A 149 -1.19 -14.43 1.06
CA GLU A 149 -1.03 -15.72 1.74
C GLU A 149 -2.04 -15.86 2.88
N GLU A 150 -2.13 -14.87 3.77
CA GLU A 150 -3.12 -14.91 4.86
C GLU A 150 -4.57 -14.87 4.33
N MET A 151 -4.84 -14.13 3.26
CA MET A 151 -6.16 -14.14 2.61
C MET A 151 -6.56 -15.54 2.14
N LYS A 152 -5.62 -16.32 1.58
CA LYS A 152 -5.86 -17.71 1.16
C LYS A 152 -6.15 -18.60 2.37
N LEU A 153 -5.37 -18.46 3.45
CA LEU A 153 -5.60 -19.21 4.69
C LEU A 153 -6.98 -18.89 5.28
N ALA A 154 -7.34 -17.61 5.37
CA ALA A 154 -8.63 -17.17 5.88
C ALA A 154 -9.83 -17.59 5.02
N ALA A 155 -9.66 -17.70 3.70
CA ALA A 155 -10.72 -18.18 2.80
C ALA A 155 -10.91 -19.71 2.85
N SER A 156 -9.91 -20.44 3.37
CA SER A 156 -9.93 -21.90 3.51
C SER A 156 -10.35 -22.40 4.89
N ALA A 157 -10.53 -21.49 5.85
CA ALA A 157 -10.91 -21.76 7.24
C ALA A 157 -12.43 -21.66 7.43
#